data_AF-A0A5C6A7I1-F1
#
_entry.id   AF-A0A5C6A7I1-F1
#
_cell.length_a   1.000
_cell.length_b   1.000
_cell.length_c   1.000
_cell.angle_alpha   90.00
_cell.angle_beta   90.00
_cell.angle_gamma   90.00
#
_symmetry.space_group_name_H-M   'P 1'
#
loop_
_entity.id
_entity.type
_entity.pdbx_description
1 polymer ?
#
loop_
_entity_poly.entity_id
_entity_poly.type
_entity_poly.pdbx_seq_one_letter_code
_entity_poly.pdbx_strand_id
1 'polypeptide(L)'
;MPSVTSPETARRIKGKIKECKKLVLLATNNALQSKWVPWELGVADAENSMKNIAILPVTDSQTSWIGSEYVGIYDRIEQASSGKPAVFEPGASSGILLEDWLRR
;
A
#
# COMPACT_ATOMS: atom_id res chain seq x y z
N MET A 1 -15.04 -6.56 -1.36
CA MET A 1 -14.71 -7.32 -0.14
C MET A 1 -15.91 -8.16 0.27
N PRO A 2 -15.74 -9.30 0.95
CA PRO A 2 -16.86 -10.14 1.36
C PRO A 2 -17.80 -9.38 2.32
N SER A 3 -19.10 -9.61 2.18
CA SER A 3 -20.16 -8.96 2.95
C SER A 3 -20.17 -9.36 4.43
N VAL A 4 -19.54 -10.48 4.79
CA VAL A 4 -19.41 -10.98 6.15
C VAL A 4 -17.94 -11.00 6.55
N THR A 5 -17.61 -10.17 7.53
CA THR A 5 -16.26 -10.07 8.07
C THR A 5 -16.19 -10.86 9.36
N SER A 6 -15.62 -12.08 9.30
CA SER A 6 -15.51 -12.95 10.47
C SER A 6 -14.14 -12.79 11.15
N PRO A 7 -14.04 -13.11 12.45
CA PRO A 7 -12.76 -13.18 13.16
C PRO A 7 -11.75 -14.15 12.51
N GLU A 8 -12.25 -15.15 11.78
CA GLU A 8 -11.40 -16.09 11.02
C GLU A 8 -10.78 -15.42 9.79
N THR A 9 -11.53 -14.59 9.07
CA THR A 9 -11.00 -13.79 7.96
C THR A 9 -9.91 -12.84 8.45
N ALA A 10 -10.13 -12.15 9.57
CA ALA A 10 -9.12 -11.28 10.18
C ALA A 10 -7.83 -12.05 10.54
N ARG A 11 -7.96 -13.23 11.16
CA ARG A 11 -6.80 -14.08 11.49
C ARG A 11 -6.04 -14.53 10.25
N ARG A 12 -6.74 -14.90 9.17
CA ARG A 12 -6.11 -15.28 7.90
C ARG A 12 -5.35 -14.13 7.26
N ILE A 13 -5.96 -12.94 7.21
CA ILE A 13 -5.32 -11.74 6.66
C ILE A 13 -4.06 -11.40 7.47
N LYS A 14 -4.16 -11.36 8.81
CA LYS A 14 -3.01 -11.11 9.69
C LYS A 14 -1.90 -12.14 9.47
N GLY A 15 -2.24 -13.43 9.36
CA GLY A 15 -1.27 -14.47 9.05
C GLY A 15 -0.54 -14.23 7.73
N LYS A 16 -1.28 -13.86 6.68
CA LYS A 16 -0.70 -13.57 5.36
C LYS A 16 0.19 -12.33 5.36
N ILE A 17 -0.21 -11.25 6.05
CA ILE A 17 0.61 -10.05 6.20
C ILE A 17 1.96 -10.37 6.88
N LYS A 18 1.95 -11.28 7.86
CA LYS A 18 3.16 -11.73 8.55
C LYS A 18 4.06 -12.63 7.68
N GLU A 19 3.47 -13.47 6.83
CA GLU A 19 4.24 -14.33 5.92
C GLU A 19 4.88 -13.54 4.77
N CYS A 20 4.23 -12.45 4.33
CA CYS A 20 4.71 -11.62 3.25
C CYS A 20 5.75 -10.60 3.71
N LYS A 21 6.90 -10.53 3.02
CA LYS A 21 7.96 -9.55 3.30
C LYS A 21 7.63 -8.14 2.80
N LYS A 22 6.72 -8.03 1.84
CA LYS A 22 6.33 -6.78 1.17
C LYS A 22 4.82 -6.71 1.12
N LEU A 23 4.27 -5.52 1.30
CA LEU A 23 2.86 -5.25 1.16
C LEU A 23 2.66 -4.10 0.18
N VAL A 24 1.76 -4.32 -0.79
CA VAL A 24 1.35 -3.28 -1.72
C VAL A 24 -0.13 -3.01 -1.50
N LEU A 25 -0.46 -1.80 -1.07
CA LEU A 25 -1.85 -1.37 -0.96
C LEU A 25 -2.32 -0.77 -2.27
N LEU A 26 -3.31 -1.40 -2.89
CA LEU A 26 -4.02 -0.84 -4.03
C LEU A 26 -5.05 0.18 -3.54
N ALA A 27 -4.66 1.45 -3.47
CA ALA A 27 -5.53 2.48 -2.93
C ALA A 27 -6.42 3.04 -4.05
N THR A 28 -7.60 2.43 -4.17
CA THR A 28 -8.74 2.97 -4.92
C THR A 28 -9.63 3.78 -3.96
N ASN A 29 -10.51 4.65 -4.47
CA ASN A 29 -11.48 5.38 -3.64
C ASN A 29 -12.30 4.44 -2.74
N ASN A 30 -12.73 3.29 -3.26
CA ASN A 30 -13.47 2.29 -2.50
C ASN A 30 -12.61 1.61 -1.42
N ALA A 31 -11.33 1.36 -1.71
CA ALA A 31 -10.41 0.79 -0.73
C ALA A 31 -10.17 1.77 0.43
N LEU A 32 -9.94 3.05 0.14
CA LEU A 32 -9.70 4.08 1.16
C LEU A 32 -10.91 4.34 2.05
N GLN A 33 -12.13 4.13 1.55
CA GLN A 33 -13.37 4.20 2.35
C GLN A 33 -13.61 2.96 3.22
N SER A 34 -12.85 1.88 3.01
CA SER A 34 -13.00 0.65 3.79
C SER A 34 -12.44 0.82 5.20
N LYS A 35 -13.21 0.39 6.20
CA LYS A 35 -12.74 0.29 7.59
C LYS A 35 -11.62 -0.75 7.78
N TRP A 36 -11.45 -1.66 6.82
CA TRP A 36 -10.42 -2.70 6.88
C TRP A 36 -9.04 -2.19 6.50
N VAL A 37 -8.94 -1.27 5.54
CA VAL A 37 -7.64 -0.81 5.04
C VAL A 37 -6.78 -0.15 6.14
N PRO A 38 -7.30 0.75 6.99
CA PRO A 38 -6.55 1.27 8.12
C PRO A 38 -6.11 0.17 9.11
N TRP A 39 -6.94 -0.84 9.33
CA TRP A 39 -6.60 -1.98 10.19
C TRP A 39 -5.51 -2.86 9.57
N GLU A 40 -5.61 -3.17 8.27
CA GLU A 40 -4.61 -3.94 7.54
C GLU A 40 -3.24 -3.24 7.53
N LEU A 41 -3.23 -1.93 7.32
CA LEU A 41 -2.03 -1.11 7.42
C LEU A 41 -1.46 -1.12 8.85
N GLY A 42 -2.29 -0.97 9.88
CA GLY A 42 -1.81 -1.03 11.27
C GLY A 42 -1.21 -2.38 11.64
N VAL A 43 -1.77 -3.48 11.14
CA VAL A 43 -1.19 -4.82 11.32
C VAL A 43 0.13 -4.94 10.55
N ALA A 44 0.20 -4.41 9.34
CA ALA A 44 1.40 -4.43 8.52
C ALA A 44 2.53 -3.60 9.15
N ASP A 45 2.23 -2.44 9.71
CA ASP A 45 3.18 -1.55 10.40
C ASP A 45 3.80 -2.22 11.65
N ALA A 46 2.99 -3.01 12.36
CA ALA A 46 3.46 -3.74 13.53
C ALA A 46 4.35 -4.95 13.19
N GLU A 47 4.07 -5.64 12.08
CA GLU A 47 4.77 -6.89 11.72
C GLU A 47 5.91 -6.67 10.71
N ASN A 48 5.86 -5.61 9.90
CA ASN A 48 6.84 -5.27 8.86
C ASN A 48 7.41 -3.87 9.08
N SER A 49 8.61 -3.62 8.55
CA SER A 49 9.15 -2.26 8.51
C SER A 49 8.35 -1.42 7.52
N MET A 50 8.07 -0.15 7.83
CA MET A 50 7.39 0.79 6.92
C MET A 50 7.97 0.80 5.50
N LYS A 51 9.27 0.56 5.35
CA LYS A 51 9.98 0.48 4.05
C LYS A 51 9.55 -0.68 3.15
N ASN A 52 8.79 -1.62 3.70
CA ASN A 52 8.25 -2.78 2.98
C ASN A 52 6.78 -2.59 2.59
N ILE A 53 6.20 -1.43 2.88
CA ILE A 53 4.83 -1.08 2.56
C ILE A 53 4.86 0.00 1.48
N ALA A 54 4.23 -0.28 0.34
CA ALA A 54 4.12 0.67 -0.75
C ALA A 54 2.66 0.83 -1.18
N ILE A 55 2.30 2.05 -1.56
CA ILE A 55 0.95 2.41 -1.98
C ILE A 55 0.94 2.52 -3.50
N LEU A 56 0.09 1.72 -4.15
CA LEU A 56 -0.19 1.86 -5.57
C LEU A 56 -1.49 2.65 -5.77
N PRO A 57 -1.40 3.93 -6.15
CA PRO A 57 -2.57 4.72 -6.43
C PRO A 57 -3.27 4.27 -7.71
N VAL A 58 -4.57 3.93 -7.59
CA VAL A 58 -5.43 3.66 -8.75
C VAL A 58 -6.53 4.70 -8.76
N THR A 59 -6.36 5.71 -9.63
CA THR A 59 -7.36 6.73 -9.90
C THR A 59 -7.90 6.57 -11.32
N ASP A 60 -9.22 6.69 -11.46
CA ASP A 60 -9.94 6.62 -12.75
C ASP A 60 -9.87 7.95 -13.52
N SER A 61 -9.46 9.03 -12.86
CA SER A 61 -9.38 10.37 -13.47
C SER A 61 -8.29 11.19 -12.82
N GLN A 62 -7.75 12.16 -13.56
CA GLN A 62 -6.76 13.16 -13.11
C GLN A 62 -7.20 14.02 -11.91
N THR A 63 -8.31 13.68 -11.27
CA THR A 63 -8.80 14.29 -10.04
C THR A 63 -7.84 13.92 -8.92
N SER A 64 -7.26 14.96 -8.34
CA SER A 64 -6.38 14.97 -7.18
C SER A 64 -6.64 13.79 -6.26
N TRP A 65 -5.63 12.93 -6.10
CA TRP A 65 -5.61 11.89 -5.08
C TRP A 65 -5.94 12.52 -3.71
N ILE A 66 -7.20 12.45 -3.29
CA ILE A 66 -7.60 12.72 -1.91
C ILE A 66 -7.31 11.44 -1.13
N GLY A 67 -6.03 11.06 -1.09
CA GLY A 67 -5.59 10.04 -0.18
C GLY A 67 -5.96 10.47 1.23
N SER A 68 -6.43 9.55 2.06
CA SER A 68 -6.45 9.81 3.49
C SER A 68 -5.04 10.21 3.93
N GLU A 69 -4.90 11.26 4.74
CA GLU A 69 -3.62 11.87 5.11
C GLU A 69 -2.59 10.82 5.61
N TYR A 70 -3.06 9.77 6.29
CA TYR A 70 -2.23 8.67 6.78
C TYR A 70 -1.54 7.87 5.66
N VAL A 71 -2.06 7.84 4.44
CA VAL A 71 -1.46 7.13 3.30
C VAL A 71 -0.22 7.88 2.80
N GLY A 72 -0.15 9.19 3.03
CA GLY A 72 0.95 10.04 2.59
C GLY A 72 2.29 9.81 3.30
N ILE A 73 2.31 9.00 4.37
CA ILE A 73 3.54 8.67 5.11
C ILE A 73 4.25 7.42 4.55
N TYR A 74 3.62 6.71 3.62
CA TYR A 74 4.14 5.47 3.04
C TYR A 74 4.78 5.74 1.67
N ASP A 75 5.65 4.83 1.26
CA ASP A 75 6.24 4.85 -0.07
C ASP A 75 5.15 4.70 -1.16
N ARG A 76 5.34 5.35 -2.31
CA ARG A 76 4.35 5.36 -3.40
C ARG A 76 4.92 4.71 -4.65
N ILE A 77 4.12 3.87 -5.29
CA ILE A 77 4.45 3.27 -6.58
C ILE A 77 3.93 4.20 -7.67
N GLU A 78 4.84 4.80 -8.42
CA GLU A 78 4.51 5.74 -9.50
C GLU A 78 5.34 5.41 -10.75
N GLN A 79 4.93 5.94 -11.92
CA GLN A 79 5.76 5.84 -13.11
C GLN A 79 6.93 6.82 -13.02
N ALA A 80 8.16 6.30 -13.07
CA ALA A 80 9.35 7.12 -13.20
C ALA A 80 9.41 7.78 -14.58
N SER A 81 10.24 8.82 -14.72
CA SER A 81 10.49 9.51 -15.99
C SER A 81 11.00 8.59 -17.11
N SER A 82 11.56 7.44 -16.74
CA SER A 82 11.98 6.38 -17.67
C SER A 82 10.83 5.50 -18.19
N GLY A 83 9.59 5.74 -17.76
CA GLY A 83 8.40 4.96 -18.08
C GLY A 83 8.23 3.68 -17.26
N LYS A 84 9.20 3.32 -16.42
CA LYS A 84 9.16 2.14 -15.54
C LYS A 84 8.49 2.45 -14.19
N PRO A 85 7.78 1.50 -13.58
CA PRO A 85 7.26 1.67 -12.22
C PRO A 85 8.42 1.73 -11.22
N ALA A 86 8.36 2.70 -10.31
CA ALA A 86 9.34 2.89 -9.25
C ALA A 86 8.63 3.24 -7.93
N VAL A 87 9.30 2.93 -6.83
CA VAL A 87 8.87 3.20 -5.46
C VAL A 87 9.58 4.45 -4.98
N PHE A 88 8.80 5.46 -4.59
CA PHE A 88 9.27 6.75 -4.13
C PHE A 88 8.94 6.93 -2.65
N GLU A 89 9.93 7.31 -1.86
CA GLU A 89 9.70 7.74 -0.48
C GLU A 89 8.87 9.04 -0.46
N PRO A 90 8.06 9.28 0.58
CA PRO A 90 7.22 10.48 0.65
C PRO A 90 8.07 11.75 0.60
N GLY A 91 7.85 12.57 -0.44
CA GLY A 91 8.58 13.82 -0.69
C GLY A 91 9.91 13.66 -1.43
N ALA A 92 10.30 12.44 -1.82
CA ALA A 92 11.52 12.19 -2.57
C ALA A 92 11.37 12.48 -4.08
N SER A 93 12.41 13.05 -4.69
CA SER A 93 12.47 13.28 -6.14
C SER A 93 13.11 12.11 -6.91
N SER A 94 13.61 11.10 -6.21
CA SER A 94 14.21 9.89 -6.77
C SER A 94 13.65 8.67 -6.05
N GLY A 95 13.54 7.56 -6.77
CA GLY A 95 12.95 6.32 -6.28
C GLY A 95 13.74 5.11 -6.75
N ILE A 96 13.42 3.95 -6.18
CA ILE A 96 14.00 2.66 -6.55
C ILE A 96 13.05 2.00 -7.54
N LEU A 97 13.56 1.36 -8.60
CA LEU A 97 12.70 0.62 -9.51
C LEU A 97 11.89 -0.44 -8.75
N LEU A 98 10.64 -0.65 -9.13
CA LEU A 98 9.76 -1.59 -8.45
C LEU A 98 10.35 -3.01 -8.43
N GLU A 99 11.01 -3.40 -9.52
CA GLU A 99 11.72 -4.68 -9.64
C GLU A 99 12.84 -4.85 -8.60
N ASP A 100 13.58 -3.79 -8.30
CA ASP A 100 14.64 -3.79 -7.29
C ASP A 100 14.04 -3.77 -5.88
N TRP A 101 12.98 -2.98 -5.65
CA TRP A 101 12.31 -2.92 -4.36
C TRP A 101 11.70 -4.25 -3.93
N LEU A 102 11.10 -5.00 -4.86
CA LEU A 102 10.52 -6.32 -4.61
C LEU A 102 11.58 -7.38 -4.25
N ARG A 103 12.83 -7.20 -4.67
CA ARG A 103 13.93 -8.15 -4.44
C ARG A 103 14.65 -7.96 -3.10
N ARG A 104 14.49 -6.80 -2.46
CA ARG A 104 15.11 -6.46 -1.17
C ARG A 104 14.33 -7.07 -0.01
#